data_AF-A0A7W1DHL3-F1
#
_entry.id   AF-A0A7W1DHL3-F1
#
_cell.length_a   1.000
_cell.length_b   1.000
_cell.length_c   1.000
_cell.angle_alpha   90.00
_cell.angle_beta   90.00
_cell.angle_gamma   90.00
#
_symmetry.space_group_name_H-M   'P 1'
#
loop_
_entity.id
_entity.type
_entity.pdbx_description
1 polymer ?
#
loop_
_entity_poly.entity_id
_entity_poly.type
_entity_poly.pdbx_seq_one_letter_code
_entity_poly.pdbx_strand_id
1 'polypeptide(L)' 'MEEIRLEALRALTILAIHDDQFRRGLWDDLEGTLERHGITLNDREMAQVRDFVYAVRNSLDEDLFSGLTDAHR' A
#
# COMPACT_ATOMS: atom_id res chain seq x y z
N MET A 1 -21.09 -7.82 2.07
CA MET A 1 -19.66 -7.48 1.92
C MET A 1 -19.16 -7.11 3.29
N GLU A 2 -18.25 -7.88 3.90
CA GLU A 2 -17.50 -7.38 5.05
C GLU A 2 -16.36 -6.53 4.49
N GLU A 3 -16.34 -5.29 4.94
CA GLU A 3 -15.32 -4.29 4.64
C GLU A 3 -14.14 -4.51 5.58
N ILE A 4 -12.95 -4.05 5.17
CA ILE A 4 -11.81 -3.96 6.08
C ILE A 4 -12.22 -3.29 7.39
N ARG A 5 -11.69 -3.77 8.53
CA ARG A 5 -11.94 -3.09 9.81
C ARG A 5 -11.55 -1.62 9.70
N LEU A 6 -12.46 -0.73 10.09
CA LEU A 6 -12.30 0.71 9.94
C LEU A 6 -11.02 1.22 10.63
N GLU A 7 -10.61 0.61 11.76
CA GLU A 7 -9.35 0.99 12.43
C GLU A 7 -8.11 0.66 11.59
N ALA A 8 -8.09 -0.50 10.91
CA ALA A 8 -6.98 -0.91 10.07
C ALA A 8 -6.85 0.02 8.86
N LEU A 9 -7.96 0.34 8.19
CA LEU A 9 -7.96 1.30 7.08
C LEU A 9 -7.47 2.69 7.51
N ARG A 10 -7.89 3.14 8.68
CA ARG A 10 -7.48 4.45 9.22
C ARG A 10 -5.99 4.48 9.53
N ALA A 11 -5.45 3.42 10.13
CA ALA A 11 -4.02 3.28 10.38
C ALA A 11 -3.21 3.26 9.07
N LEU A 12 -3.64 2.46 8.09
CA LEU A 12 -3.01 2.39 6.76
C LEU A 12 -2.98 3.78 6.09
N THR A 13 -4.09 4.51 6.15
CA THR A 13 -4.21 5.84 5.53
C THR A 13 -3.26 6.86 6.20
N ILE A 14 -3.23 6.88 7.53
CA ILE A 14 -2.35 7.78 8.29
C ILE A 14 -0.88 7.49 7.94
N LEU A 15 -0.48 6.21 7.95
CA LEU A 15 0.89 5.82 7.65
C LEU A 15 1.26 6.12 6.19
N ALA A 16 0.39 5.83 5.23
CA ALA A 16 0.65 6.13 3.81
C ALA A 16 0.83 7.64 3.51
N ILE A 17 0.18 8.50 4.29
CA ILE A 17 0.28 9.97 4.15
C ILE A 17 1.54 10.52 4.84
N HIS A 18 1.84 10.03 6.04
CA HIS A 18 2.84 10.65 6.92
C HIS A 18 4.20 9.93 6.94
N ASP A 19 4.26 8.70 6.46
CA ASP A 19 5.47 7.89 6.42
C ASP A 19 5.80 7.48 4.99
N ASP A 20 6.75 8.21 4.40
CA ASP A 20 7.24 7.96 3.05
C ASP A 20 7.94 6.59 2.92
N GLN A 21 8.55 6.09 3.99
CA GLN A 21 9.19 4.76 4.01
C GLN A 21 8.12 3.66 4.02
N PHE A 22 7.06 3.85 4.81
CA PHE A 22 5.90 2.97 4.77
C PHE A 22 5.28 2.95 3.37
N ARG A 23 5.02 4.12 2.78
CA ARG A 23 4.44 4.23 1.44
C ARG A 23 5.29 3.50 0.39
N ARG A 24 6.62 3.70 0.40
CA ARG A 24 7.53 2.97 -0.50
C ARG A 24 7.51 1.47 -0.26
N GLY A 25 7.54 1.06 1.01
CA GLY A 25 7.48 -0.34 1.41
C GLY A 25 6.21 -1.05 0.91
N LEU A 26 5.05 -0.39 0.89
CA LEU A 26 3.82 -0.97 0.34
C LEU A 26 3.93 -1.34 -1.14
N TRP A 27 4.76 -0.62 -1.92
CA TRP A 27 4.98 -0.90 -3.34
C TRP A 27 5.99 -2.02 -3.59
N ASP A 28 7.01 -2.09 -2.74
CA ASP A 28 8.11 -3.07 -2.88
C ASP A 28 7.73 -4.44 -2.29
N ASP A 29 7.18 -4.43 -1.08
CA ASP A 29 6.79 -5.61 -0.29
C ASP A 29 5.65 -5.24 0.65
N LEU A 30 4.42 -5.37 0.14
CA LEU A 30 3.21 -5.05 0.88
C LEU A 30 3.13 -5.81 2.21
N GLU A 31 3.25 -7.14 2.16
CA GLU A 31 3.05 -8.00 3.33
C GLU A 31 4.13 -7.79 4.38
N GLY A 32 5.41 -7.81 4.00
CA GLY A 32 6.51 -7.57 4.93
C GLY A 32 6.51 -6.14 5.48
N THR A 33 5.97 -5.17 4.75
CA THR A 33 5.79 -3.80 5.26
C THR A 33 4.69 -3.72 6.31
N LEU A 34 3.55 -4.37 6.09
CA LEU A 34 2.46 -4.44 7.06
C LEU A 34 2.90 -5.17 8.35
N GLU A 35 3.58 -6.30 8.23
CA GLU A 35 4.13 -7.04 9.37
C GLU A 35 5.12 -6.21 10.20
N ARG A 36 6.04 -5.50 9.56
CA ARG A 36 7.01 -4.62 10.24
C ARG A 36 6.33 -3.50 11.04
N HIS A 37 5.13 -3.09 10.64
CA HIS A 37 4.33 -2.07 11.33
C HIS A 37 3.30 -2.66 12.30
N GLY A 38 3.32 -3.99 12.51
CA GLY A 38 2.41 -4.68 13.40
C GLY A 38 0.96 -4.70 12.91
N ILE A 39 0.74 -4.50 11.61
CA ILE A 39 -0.59 -4.51 11.01
C ILE A 39 -0.91 -5.94 10.57
N THR A 40 -1.77 -6.61 11.32
CA THR A 40 -2.29 -7.93 10.97
C THR A 40 -3.66 -7.80 10.30
N LEU A 41 -3.72 -8.18 9.04
CA LEU A 41 -4.94 -8.27 8.24
C LEU A 41 -5.31 -9.74 8.06
N ASN A 42 -6.61 -10.04 8.03
CA ASN A 42 -7.05 -11.37 7.58
C ASN A 42 -6.97 -11.49 6.05
N ASP A 43 -7.14 -12.71 5.52
CA ASP A 43 -7.02 -12.99 4.07
C ASP A 43 -7.90 -12.08 3.20
N ARG A 44 -9.12 -11.77 3.67
CA ARG A 44 -10.07 -10.92 2.97
C ARG A 44 -9.64 -9.45 2.97
N GLU A 45 -9.19 -8.95 4.12
CA GLU A 45 -8.64 -7.60 4.27
C GLU A 45 -7.38 -7.43 3.41
N MET A 46 -6.51 -8.43 3.40
CA MET A 46 -5.30 -8.44 2.58
C MET A 46 -5.64 -8.42 1.09
N ALA A 47 -6.63 -9.20 0.65
CA ALA A 47 -7.10 -9.18 -0.73
C ALA A 47 -7.59 -7.77 -1.14
N GLN A 48 -8.38 -7.10 -0.30
CA GLN A 48 -8.85 -5.74 -0.57
C GLN A 48 -7.70 -4.72 -0.67
N VAL A 49 -6.70 -4.82 0.20
CA VAL A 49 -5.53 -3.93 0.15
C VAL A 49 -4.69 -4.20 -1.09
N ARG A 50 -4.46 -5.47 -1.45
CA ARG A 50 -3.77 -5.85 -2.69
C ARG A 50 -4.49 -5.28 -3.91
N ASP A 51 -5.80 -5.49 -4.01
CA ASP A 51 -6.60 -4.99 -5.13
C ASP A 51 -6.50 -3.46 -5.26
N PHE A 52 -6.55 -2.74 -4.15
CA PHE A 52 -6.38 -1.29 -4.14
C PHE A 52 -4.98 -0.86 -4.59
N VAL A 53 -3.92 -1.46 -4.04
CA VAL A 53 -2.52 -1.18 -4.42
C VAL A 53 -2.31 -1.46 -5.90
N TYR A 54 -2.82 -2.57 -6.43
CA TYR A 54 -2.76 -2.90 -7.85
C TYR A 54 -3.54 -1.90 -8.70
N ALA A 55 -4.76 -1.51 -8.30
CA ALA A 55 -5.56 -0.53 -9.03
C ALA A 55 -4.87 0.85 -9.09
N VAL A 56 -4.30 1.30 -7.98
CA VAL A 56 -3.53 2.56 -7.93
C VAL A 56 -2.30 2.47 -8.82
N ARG A 57 -1.53 1.38 -8.71
CA ARG A 57 -0.35 1.14 -9.57
C ARG A 57 -0.74 1.20 -11.04
N ASN A 58 -1.68 0.36 -11.46
CA ASN A 58 -2.13 0.29 -12.85
C ASN A 58 -2.79 1.59 -13.36
N SER A 59 -3.36 2.42 -12.47
CA SER A 59 -3.90 3.74 -12.85
C SER A 59 -2.81 4.82 -13.04
N LEU A 60 -1.63 4.60 -12.45
CA LEU A 60 -0.46 5.46 -12.57
C LEU A 60 0.52 4.97 -13.65
N ASP A 61 0.24 3.80 -14.25
CA ASP A 61 1.19 3.00 -15.05
C ASP A 61 1.12 3.26 -16.56
N GLU A 62 1.43 4.47 -17.00
CA GLU A 62 2.14 4.56 -18.30
C GLU A 62 3.20 5.65 -18.29
N ASP A 63 2.91 6.86 -17.78
CA ASP A 63 3.83 8.00 -17.93
C ASP A 63 4.51 8.50 -16.64
N LEU A 64 3.93 8.30 -15.45
CA LEU A 64 4.44 8.94 -14.22
C LEU A 64 5.47 8.07 -13.47
N PHE A 65 5.34 6.74 -13.57
CA PHE A 65 6.19 5.80 -12.84
C PHE A 65 7.60 5.65 -13.43
N SER A 66 7.74 5.76 -14.76
CA SER A 66 9.05 5.83 -15.43
C SER A 66 9.87 7.02 -14.92
N GLY A 67 9.23 8.19 -14.78
CA GLY A 67 9.89 9.40 -14.27
C GLY A 67 10.30 9.34 -12.79
N LEU A 68 9.57 8.61 -11.94
CA LEU A 68 9.89 8.52 -10.51
C LEU A 68 10.95 7.47 -10.17
N THR A 69 11.06 6.41 -10.97
CA THR A 69 12.05 5.34 -10.77
C THR A 69 13.40 5.69 -11.38
N ASP A 70 13.45 6.42 -12.51
CA ASP A 70 14.70 6.91 -13.09
C ASP A 70 15.35 8.05 -12.28
N ALA A 71 14.57 8.81 -11.50
CA ALA A 71 15.10 9.87 -10.64
C ALA A 71 15.86 9.36 -9.40
N HIS A 72 15.97 8.03 -9.20
CA HIS A 72 16.71 7.40 -8.11
C HIS A 72 17.83 6.45 -8.60
N ARG A 73 18.33 6.65 -9.83
CA ARG A 73 19.57 6.03 -10.33
C ARG A 73 20.65 7.06 -10.61
#